data_AF-A0A3M6XN11-F1
#
_entry.id   AF-A0A3M6XN11-F1
#
_cell.length_a   1.000
_cell.length_b   1.000
_cell.length_c   1.000
_cell.angle_alpha   90.00
_cell.angle_beta   90.00
_cell.angle_gamma   90.00
#
_symmetry.space_group_name_H-M   'P 1'
#
loop_
_entity.id
_entity.type
_entity.pdbx_description
1 polymer ?
#
loop_
_entity_poly.entity_id
_entity_poly.type
_entity_poly.pdbx_seq_one_letter_code
_entity_poly.pdbx_strand_id
1 'polypeptide(L)'
;MKFTASTLAAAGGMIASANAHGFITSPQARMPGDAMQSACGMQVYYNQMGDNYGNVQGELQVASSQDDYKADPCNIWMCKGFKFEDNKDNVQSYTPGQNVDFTVDIRAPHTGYANVSIVKTSSN
;
A
#
# COMPACT_ATOMS: atom_id res chain seq x y z
N MET A 1 -27.01 16.71 -27.37
CA MET A 1 -25.73 16.88 -26.64
C MET A 1 -24.65 16.13 -27.40
N LYS A 2 -23.61 16.83 -27.90
CA LYS A 2 -22.44 16.20 -28.53
C LYS A 2 -21.37 16.07 -27.46
N PHE A 3 -21.19 14.87 -26.91
CA PHE A 3 -20.05 14.59 -26.04
C PHE A 3 -18.80 14.54 -26.93
N THR A 4 -17.78 15.32 -26.59
CA THR A 4 -16.49 15.30 -27.28
C THR A 4 -15.71 14.06 -26.82
N ALA A 5 -14.79 13.55 -27.64
CA ALA A 5 -13.95 12.40 -27.26
C ALA A 5 -13.21 12.63 -25.92
N SER A 6 -12.91 13.90 -25.61
CA SER A 6 -12.34 14.37 -24.35
C SER A 6 -13.25 14.13 -23.14
N THR A 7 -14.57 14.22 -23.31
CA THR A 7 -15.55 13.98 -22.22
C THR A 7 -15.72 12.49 -21.92
N LEU A 8 -15.58 11.61 -22.92
CA LEU A 8 -15.57 10.15 -22.69
C LEU A 8 -14.27 9.68 -22.04
N ALA A 9 -13.12 10.27 -22.39
CA ALA A 9 -11.83 9.92 -21.79
C ALA A 9 -11.79 10.25 -20.28
N ALA A 10 -12.41 11.35 -19.86
CA ALA A 10 -12.50 11.72 -18.44
C ALA A 10 -13.41 10.76 -17.63
N ALA A 11 -14.44 10.18 -18.24
CA ALA A 11 -15.31 9.20 -17.59
C ALA A 11 -14.64 7.81 -17.44
N GLY A 12 -13.73 7.44 -18.35
CA GLY A 12 -12.99 6.19 -18.29
C GLY A 12 -11.96 6.10 -17.14
N GLY A 13 -11.52 7.23 -16.60
CA GLY A 13 -10.54 7.28 -15.52
C GLY A 13 -11.08 6.93 -14.13
N MET A 14 -12.40 6.94 -13.93
CA MET A 14 -12.99 6.70 -12.60
C MET A 14 -13.14 5.21 -12.24
N ILE A 15 -12.86 4.29 -13.17
CA ILE A 15 -12.98 2.83 -12.94
C ILE A 15 -11.86 2.31 -12.02
N ALA A 16 -10.78 3.08 -11.81
CA ALA A 16 -9.60 2.63 -11.05
C ALA A 16 -9.52 3.14 -9.60
N SER A 17 -10.61 3.66 -9.01
CA SER A 17 -10.62 4.04 -7.59
C SER A 17 -11.18 2.91 -6.71
N ALA A 18 -10.59 1.73 -6.81
CA ALA A 18 -10.82 0.69 -5.80
C ALA A 18 -10.09 1.10 -4.52
N ASN A 19 -10.80 1.77 -3.60
CA ASN A 19 -10.37 1.99 -2.22
C ASN A 19 -10.51 0.68 -1.44
N ALA A 20 -9.80 -0.36 -1.86
CA ALA A 20 -9.88 -1.66 -1.23
C ALA A 20 -9.24 -1.61 0.15
N HIS A 21 -10.00 -2.08 1.14
CA HIS A 21 -9.49 -2.29 2.49
C HIS A 21 -9.19 -3.77 2.64
N GLY A 22 -7.92 -4.11 2.64
CA GLY A 22 -7.48 -5.48 2.68
C GLY A 22 -6.00 -5.60 2.98
N PHE A 23 -5.60 -6.74 3.51
CA PHE A 23 -4.22 -6.99 3.89
C PHE A 23 -3.88 -8.48 3.72
N ILE A 24 -2.65 -8.76 3.30
CA ILE A 24 -2.14 -10.11 3.21
C ILE A 24 -1.71 -10.54 4.62
N THR A 25 -2.45 -11.49 5.21
CA THR A 25 -2.19 -11.99 6.57
C THR A 25 -1.25 -13.20 6.57
N SER A 26 -1.18 -13.95 5.46
CA SER A 26 -0.21 -15.02 5.27
C SER A 26 0.24 -15.08 3.80
N PRO A 27 1.56 -15.20 3.51
CA PRO A 27 2.65 -14.87 4.42
C PRO A 27 2.52 -13.42 4.92
N GLN A 28 2.90 -13.17 6.16
CA GLN A 28 2.71 -11.86 6.79
C GLN A 28 3.34 -10.75 5.93
N ALA A 29 2.53 -9.79 5.46
CA ALA A 29 3.07 -8.61 4.79
C ALA A 29 3.77 -7.68 5.77
N ARG A 30 4.57 -6.73 5.25
CA ARG A 30 5.30 -5.76 6.08
C ARG A 30 4.36 -5.00 7.02
N MET A 31 4.85 -4.72 8.23
CA MET A 31 4.16 -3.96 9.26
C MET A 31 4.87 -2.63 9.56
N PRO A 32 4.15 -1.65 10.14
CA PRO A 32 4.74 -0.39 10.60
C PRO A 32 5.73 -0.62 11.75
N GLY A 33 6.77 0.23 11.82
CA GLY A 33 7.74 0.27 12.91
C GLY A 33 8.47 1.63 12.97
N ASP A 34 9.52 1.71 13.78
CA ASP A 34 10.24 2.95 14.07
C ASP A 34 10.87 3.58 12.82
N ALA A 35 11.34 2.77 11.87
CA ALA A 35 11.89 3.28 10.62
C ALA A 35 10.79 3.90 9.74
N MET A 36 9.59 3.30 9.70
CA MET A 36 8.43 3.92 9.08
C MET A 36 8.06 5.22 9.77
N GLN A 37 7.98 5.26 11.11
CA GLN A 37 7.67 6.49 11.84
C GLN A 37 8.66 7.61 11.51
N SER A 38 9.95 7.29 11.43
CA SER A 38 11.02 8.26 11.10
C SER A 38 10.93 8.83 9.68
N ALA A 39 10.36 8.06 8.76
CA ALA A 39 10.24 8.40 7.34
C ALA A 39 8.88 9.03 6.99
N CYS A 40 7.81 8.44 7.49
CA CYS A 40 6.42 8.77 7.19
C CYS A 40 5.77 9.64 8.27
N GLY A 41 6.46 9.96 9.36
CA GLY A 41 5.96 10.76 10.48
C GLY A 41 4.99 10.01 11.39
N MET A 42 4.68 10.64 12.53
CA MET A 42 4.01 10.01 13.66
C MET A 42 2.54 9.67 13.39
N GLN A 43 1.80 10.55 12.71
CA GLN A 43 0.36 10.39 12.51
C GLN A 43 0.06 9.26 11.50
N VAL A 44 0.80 9.20 10.40
CA VAL A 44 0.75 8.08 9.43
C VAL A 44 1.16 6.76 10.08
N TYR A 45 2.21 6.75 10.91
CA TYR A 45 2.62 5.56 11.67
C TYR A 45 1.49 5.03 12.55
N TYR A 46 0.87 5.88 13.37
CA TYR A 46 -0.21 5.43 14.25
C TYR A 46 -1.48 5.04 13.49
N ASN A 47 -1.79 5.69 12.38
CA ASN A 47 -2.92 5.27 11.54
C ASN A 47 -2.70 3.85 11.03
N GLN A 48 -1.53 3.59 10.45
CA GLN A 48 -1.19 2.29 9.90
C GLN A 48 -0.97 1.21 10.97
N MET A 49 -0.55 1.58 12.18
CA MET A 49 -0.48 0.67 13.32
C MET A 49 -1.87 0.31 13.86
N GLY A 50 -2.81 1.26 13.85
CA GLY A 50 -4.19 1.04 14.27
C GLY A 50 -5.02 0.26 13.25
N ASP A 51 -4.84 0.56 11.96
CA ASP A 51 -5.52 -0.12 10.85
C ASP A 51 -4.64 -0.19 9.59
N ASN A 52 -3.83 -1.24 9.48
CA ASN A 52 -3.00 -1.50 8.30
C ASN A 52 -3.79 -1.93 7.05
N TYR A 53 -5.13 -2.04 7.11
CA TYR A 53 -5.99 -2.41 6.00
C TYR A 53 -6.36 -1.23 5.11
N GLY A 54 -6.13 0.01 5.55
CA GLY A 54 -6.48 1.24 4.81
C GLY A 54 -5.82 1.37 3.44
N ASN A 55 -6.30 2.32 2.62
CA ASN A 55 -5.70 2.64 1.33
C ASN A 55 -4.66 3.77 1.44
N VAL A 56 -3.77 3.89 0.44
CA VAL A 56 -2.70 4.91 0.42
C VAL A 56 -3.26 6.34 0.35
N GLN A 57 -4.41 6.54 -0.28
CA GLN A 57 -5.03 7.85 -0.44
C GLN A 57 -5.51 8.41 0.91
N GLY A 58 -6.04 7.56 1.78
CA GLY A 58 -6.37 7.90 3.17
C GLY A 58 -5.12 8.28 3.96
N GLU A 59 -4.04 7.51 3.83
CA GLU A 59 -2.76 7.84 4.48
C GLU A 59 -2.16 9.16 3.97
N LEU A 60 -2.32 9.47 2.68
CA LEU A 60 -1.87 10.76 2.13
C LEU A 60 -2.67 11.95 2.69
N GLN A 61 -3.95 11.75 3.04
CA GLN A 61 -4.72 12.77 3.75
C GLN A 61 -4.18 12.98 5.17
N VAL A 62 -3.84 11.90 5.89
CA VAL A 62 -3.20 11.98 7.22
C VAL A 62 -1.82 12.64 7.12
N ALA A 63 -1.02 12.26 6.13
CA ALA A 63 0.29 12.86 5.88
C ALA A 63 0.21 14.37 5.66
N SER A 64 -0.86 14.86 5.02
CA SER A 64 -1.05 16.29 4.75
C SER A 64 -1.30 17.15 6.00
N SER A 65 -1.65 16.54 7.15
CA SER A 65 -1.90 17.22 8.41
C SER A 65 -0.74 17.16 9.41
N GLN A 66 0.43 16.68 9.00
CA GLN A 66 1.62 16.56 9.85
C GLN A 66 2.86 17.18 9.19
N ASP A 67 3.71 17.82 9.99
CA ASP A 67 4.92 18.51 9.50
C ASP A 67 6.15 17.59 9.40
N ASP A 68 6.07 16.37 9.95
CA ASP A 68 7.17 15.40 10.00
C ASP A 68 7.12 14.33 8.88
N TYR A 69 6.16 14.45 7.96
CA TYR A 69 6.09 13.62 6.76
C TYR A 69 7.24 13.95 5.78
N LYS A 70 8.01 12.93 5.38
CA LYS A 70 9.06 13.10 4.35
C LYS A 70 8.68 12.26 3.14
N ALA A 71 8.22 12.89 2.06
CA ALA A 71 7.69 12.20 0.88
C ALA A 71 8.65 11.16 0.30
N ASP A 72 9.90 11.55 0.01
CA ASP A 72 10.87 10.63 -0.60
C ASP A 72 11.32 9.53 0.37
N PRO A 73 11.71 9.83 1.64
CA PRO A 73 12.02 8.79 2.61
C PRO A 73 10.85 7.85 2.89
N CYS A 74 9.62 8.37 2.99
CA CYS A 74 8.43 7.55 3.23
C CYS A 74 8.12 6.67 2.01
N ASN A 75 8.20 7.21 0.80
CA ASN A 75 7.84 6.54 -0.45
C ASN A 75 6.55 5.72 -0.28
N ILE A 76 5.46 6.38 0.09
CA ILE A 76 4.25 5.70 0.57
C ILE A 76 3.61 4.78 -0.47
N TRP A 77 3.84 5.02 -1.76
CA TRP A 77 3.38 4.15 -2.84
C TRP A 77 4.14 2.82 -2.91
N MET A 78 5.34 2.76 -2.33
CA MET A 78 6.08 1.51 -2.13
C MET A 78 5.72 0.89 -0.77
N CYS A 79 5.09 -0.28 -0.80
CA CYS A 79 4.73 -1.04 0.41
C CYS A 79 3.94 -0.21 1.46
N LYS A 80 3.11 0.76 1.05
CA LYS A 80 2.38 1.66 1.97
C LYS A 80 3.30 2.45 2.92
N GLY A 81 4.56 2.66 2.53
CA GLY A 81 5.59 3.31 3.36
C GLY A 81 6.28 2.39 4.38
N PHE A 82 5.87 1.12 4.49
CA PHE A 82 6.48 0.16 5.41
C PHE A 82 7.96 -0.11 5.06
N LYS A 83 8.82 -0.04 6.07
CA LYS A 83 10.27 -0.14 5.91
C LYS A 83 10.77 -1.56 6.07
N PHE A 84 11.82 -1.89 5.33
CA PHE A 84 12.44 -3.21 5.43
C PHE A 84 13.15 -3.38 6.77
N GLU A 85 13.71 -2.28 7.30
CA GLU A 85 14.36 -2.18 8.58
C GLU A 85 13.48 -2.67 9.72
N ASP A 86 12.18 -2.36 9.66
CA ASP A 86 11.16 -2.80 10.63
C ASP A 86 10.72 -4.27 10.44
N ASN A 87 11.15 -4.92 9.36
CA ASN A 87 10.56 -6.17 8.88
C ASN A 87 11.61 -7.24 8.53
N LYS A 88 12.85 -7.12 9.02
CA LYS A 88 13.93 -8.09 8.73
C LYS A 88 13.60 -9.51 9.17
N ASP A 89 12.90 -9.65 10.29
CA ASP A 89 12.48 -10.95 10.84
C ASP A 89 11.28 -11.56 10.08
N ASN A 90 10.65 -10.79 9.20
CA ASN A 90 9.50 -11.19 8.37
C ASN A 90 9.92 -11.56 6.93
N VAL A 91 11.21 -11.81 6.69
CA VAL A 91 11.69 -12.24 5.38
C VAL A 91 11.33 -13.69 5.13
N GLN A 92 10.62 -13.92 4.02
CA GLN A 92 10.25 -15.24 3.56
C GLN A 92 11.26 -15.77 2.55
N SER A 93 11.57 -17.06 2.63
CA SER A 93 12.47 -17.74 1.69
C SER A 93 11.69 -18.74 0.86
N TYR A 94 11.86 -18.68 -0.47
CA TYR A 94 11.16 -19.54 -1.40
C TYR A 94 12.13 -20.16 -2.40
N THR A 95 11.80 -21.36 -2.90
CA THR A 95 12.53 -21.99 -4.00
C THR A 95 11.80 -21.76 -5.33
N PRO A 96 12.52 -21.74 -6.48
CA PRO A 96 11.88 -21.67 -7.79
C PRO A 96 10.83 -22.78 -7.97
N GLY A 97 9.64 -22.42 -8.46
CA GLY A 97 8.53 -23.35 -8.68
C GLY A 97 7.74 -23.74 -7.42
N GLN A 98 8.08 -23.20 -6.26
CA GLN A 98 7.29 -23.41 -5.04
C GLN A 98 5.90 -22.77 -5.17
N ASN A 99 4.86 -23.53 -4.83
CA ASN A 99 3.52 -22.96 -4.59
C ASN A 99 3.55 -22.22 -3.26
N VAL A 100 3.15 -20.94 -3.28
CA VAL A 100 3.05 -20.10 -2.09
C VAL A 100 1.59 -19.77 -1.87
N ASP A 101 1.03 -20.24 -0.77
CA ASP A 101 -0.35 -19.95 -0.40
C ASP A 101 -0.46 -18.55 0.21
N PHE A 102 -1.39 -17.77 -0.31
CA PHE A 102 -1.70 -16.43 0.20
C PHE A 102 -3.07 -16.43 0.88
N THR A 103 -3.12 -15.87 2.09
CA THR A 103 -4.37 -15.50 2.76
C THR A 103 -4.47 -13.98 2.75
N VAL A 104 -5.58 -13.49 2.21
CA VAL A 104 -5.92 -12.06 2.16
C VAL A 104 -7.20 -11.86 2.94
N ASP A 105 -7.15 -11.00 3.95
CA ASP A 105 -8.35 -10.54 4.64
C ASP A 105 -8.84 -9.25 3.98
N ILE A 106 -10.09 -9.26 3.51
CA ILE A 106 -10.72 -8.16 2.77
C ILE A 106 -11.87 -7.62 3.62
N ARG A 107 -11.66 -6.45 4.22
CA ARG A 107 -12.64 -5.78 5.09
C ARG A 107 -13.66 -4.95 4.33
N ALA A 108 -13.26 -4.40 3.17
CA ALA A 108 -14.17 -3.73 2.25
C ALA A 108 -14.14 -4.48 0.90
N PRO A 109 -15.16 -5.29 0.58
CA PRO A 109 -15.19 -6.06 -0.65
C PRO A 109 -15.32 -5.16 -1.89
N HIS A 110 -14.48 -5.42 -2.90
CA HIS A 110 -14.59 -4.80 -4.21
C HIS A 110 -14.42 -5.83 -5.31
N THR A 111 -15.07 -5.59 -6.45
CA THR A 111 -14.78 -6.33 -7.68
C THR A 111 -13.45 -5.85 -8.24
N GLY A 112 -12.55 -6.77 -8.59
CA GLY A 112 -11.25 -6.42 -9.15
C GLY A 112 -10.34 -7.63 -9.32
N TYR A 113 -9.05 -7.35 -9.52
CA TYR A 113 -8.01 -8.35 -9.68
C TYR A 113 -6.94 -8.16 -8.60
N ALA A 114 -6.46 -9.26 -8.02
CA ALA A 114 -5.27 -9.26 -7.18
C ALA A 114 -4.05 -9.52 -8.07
N ASN A 115 -3.23 -8.49 -8.29
CA ASN A 115 -1.99 -8.62 -9.03
C ASN A 115 -0.84 -8.92 -8.06
N VAL A 116 -0.02 -9.92 -8.39
CA VAL A 116 1.21 -10.24 -7.66
C VAL A 116 2.39 -9.92 -8.55
N SER A 117 3.40 -9.26 -8.00
CA SER A 117 4.61 -8.88 -8.73
C SER A 117 5.84 -9.10 -7.85
N ILE A 118 6.91 -9.56 -8.48
CA ILE A 118 8.23 -9.64 -7.85
C ILE A 118 8.99 -8.39 -8.27
N VAL A 119 9.34 -7.56 -7.29
CA VAL A 119 10.03 -6.28 -7.53
C VAL A 119 11.40 -6.28 -6.88
N LYS A 120 12.39 -5.64 -7.53
CA LYS A 120 13.69 -5.38 -6.95
C LYS A 120 13.65 -4.05 -6.21
N THR A 121 13.52 -4.09 -4.89
CA THR A 121 13.33 -2.88 -4.06
C THR A 121 14.59 -2.03 -3.90
N SER A 122 15.77 -2.52 -4.28
CA SER A 122 17.01 -1.75 -4.22
C SER A 122 17.15 -0.69 -5.33
N SER A 123 16.21 -0.65 -6.27
CA SER A 123 16.22 0.26 -7.43
C SER A 123 14.81 0.74 -7.78
N ASN A 124 13.93 0.88 -6.78
CA ASN A 124 12.54 1.31 -6.95
C ASN A 124 12.31 2.66 -6.28
#